data_AF-A0A7X8CJG8-F1
#
_entry.id   AF-A0A7X8CJG8-F1
#
_cell.length_a   1.000
_cell.length_b   1.000
_cell.length_c   1.000
_cell.angle_alpha   90.00
_cell.angle_beta   90.00
_cell.angle_gamma   90.00
#
_symmetry.space_group_name_H-M   'P 1'
#
loop_
_entity.id
_entity.type
_entity.pdbx_description
1 polymer ?
#
loop_
_entity_poly.entity_id
_entity_poly.type
_entity_poly.pdbx_seq_one_letter_code
_entity_poly.pdbx_strand_id
1 'polypeptide(L)'
;MNLLYGLFSLVYIYLDSIAFLLLSALGLIIILGMMGITNMAHGEFMMLGAYTAVIGTQAGLPFPVSILLAMVVVGLFGMILERLVIRRFYGNLLQSLVATWGISLLISQGMLIALGPSLPSLPMPLGGFKIGEHLYATYRIVLALICFAVLLLIWWLFNRTKFGMRARATMQNAEIAKALCVDTTKMYLIV
;
A
#
# COMPACT_ATOMS: atom_id res chain seq x y z
N MET A 1 -20.89 -33.55 2.84
CA MET A 1 -19.86 -32.78 3.59
C MET A 1 -18.80 -32.15 2.69
N ASN A 2 -18.41 -32.71 1.54
CA ASN A 2 -17.38 -32.12 0.65
C ASN A 2 -17.77 -30.78 0.00
N LEU A 3 -19.05 -30.56 -0.33
CA LEU A 3 -19.49 -29.31 -0.97
C LEU A 3 -19.31 -28.10 -0.06
N LEU A 4 -19.60 -28.25 1.24
CA LEU A 4 -19.55 -27.15 2.21
C LEU A 4 -18.10 -26.74 2.51
N TYR A 5 -17.19 -27.71 2.60
CA TYR A 5 -15.74 -27.44 2.71
C TYR A 5 -15.17 -26.82 1.43
N GLY A 6 -15.58 -27.30 0.26
CA GLY A 6 -15.19 -26.72 -1.02
C GLY A 6 -15.64 -25.26 -1.15
N LEU A 7 -16.89 -24.98 -0.80
CA LEU A 7 -17.45 -23.62 -0.85
C LEU A 7 -16.75 -22.69 0.15
N PHE A 8 -16.50 -23.17 1.38
CA PHE A 8 -15.70 -22.42 2.37
C PHE A 8 -14.29 -22.10 1.85
N SER A 9 -13.61 -23.09 1.26
CA SER A 9 -12.25 -22.89 0.74
C SER A 9 -12.21 -21.90 -0.41
N LEU A 10 -13.20 -21.93 -1.31
CA LEU A 10 -13.34 -20.95 -2.38
C LEU A 10 -13.54 -19.56 -1.82
N VAL A 11 -14.52 -19.38 -0.92
CA VAL A 11 -14.79 -18.08 -0.28
C VAL A 11 -13.54 -17.57 0.42
N TYR A 12 -12.82 -18.42 1.15
CA TYR A 12 -11.60 -18.05 1.85
C TYR A 12 -10.48 -17.56 0.91
N ILE A 13 -10.23 -18.24 -0.21
CA ILE A 13 -9.21 -17.84 -1.20
C ILE A 13 -9.60 -16.55 -1.93
N TYR A 14 -10.87 -16.44 -2.34
CA TYR A 14 -11.35 -15.24 -3.03
C TYR A 14 -11.39 -14.03 -2.10
N LEU A 15 -11.77 -14.21 -0.84
CA LEU A 15 -11.78 -13.14 0.16
C LEU A 15 -10.37 -12.55 0.37
N ASP A 16 -9.37 -13.41 0.53
CA ASP A 16 -7.96 -13.00 0.64
C ASP A 16 -7.49 -12.23 -0.61
N SER A 17 -7.78 -12.77 -1.80
CA SER A 17 -7.38 -12.16 -3.07
C SER A 17 -8.06 -10.80 -3.28
N ILE A 18 -9.35 -10.70 -2.99
CA ILE A 18 -10.12 -9.45 -3.09
C ILE A 18 -9.60 -8.43 -2.08
N ALA A 19 -9.32 -8.85 -0.84
CA ALA A 19 -8.77 -7.96 0.19
C ALA A 19 -7.40 -7.39 -0.22
N PHE A 20 -6.51 -8.23 -0.74
CA PHE A 20 -5.20 -7.81 -1.25
C PHE A 20 -5.33 -6.83 -2.42
N LEU A 21 -6.13 -7.18 -3.44
CA LEU A 21 -6.33 -6.34 -4.61
C LEU A 21 -7.00 -5.01 -4.26
N LEU A 22 -7.98 -5.01 -3.37
CA LEU A 22 -8.62 -3.79 -2.89
C LEU A 22 -7.62 -2.89 -2.18
N LEU A 23 -6.83 -3.43 -1.24
CA LEU A 23 -5.81 -2.64 -0.53
C LEU A 23 -4.78 -2.04 -1.48
N SER A 24 -4.27 -2.83 -2.43
CA SER A 24 -3.33 -2.34 -3.45
C SER A 24 -3.97 -1.28 -4.35
N ALA A 25 -5.17 -1.52 -4.87
CA ALA A 25 -5.86 -0.58 -5.73
C ALA A 25 -6.22 0.73 -5.01
N LEU A 26 -6.60 0.69 -3.73
CA LEU A 26 -6.92 1.87 -2.94
C LEU A 26 -5.74 2.83 -2.87
N GLY A 27 -4.54 2.33 -2.60
CA GLY A 27 -3.32 3.15 -2.57
C GLY A 27 -3.06 3.81 -3.93
N LEU A 28 -3.17 3.04 -5.01
CA LEU A 28 -3.00 3.55 -6.37
C LEU A 28 -4.04 4.61 -6.74
N ILE A 29 -5.32 4.38 -6.43
CA ILE A 29 -6.42 5.31 -6.73
C ILE A 29 -6.26 6.63 -5.98
N ILE A 30 -5.82 6.58 -4.72
CA ILE A 30 -5.62 7.79 -3.92
C ILE A 30 -4.49 8.64 -4.52
N ILE A 31 -3.34 8.03 -4.83
CA ILE A 31 -2.20 8.74 -5.42
C ILE A 31 -2.58 9.33 -6.79
N LEU A 32 -3.14 8.49 -7.68
CA LEU A 32 -3.54 8.92 -9.02
C LEU A 32 -4.62 10.00 -8.96
N GLY A 33 -5.64 9.81 -8.12
CA GLY A 33 -6.79 10.69 -8.02
C GLY A 33 -6.45 12.06 -7.44
N MET A 34 -5.44 12.16 -6.57
CA MET A 34 -5.04 13.43 -5.98
C MET A 34 -3.92 14.15 -6.72
N MET A 35 -2.87 13.42 -7.10
CA MET A 35 -1.67 14.04 -7.68
C MET A 35 -1.77 14.11 -9.21
N GLY A 36 -2.68 13.36 -9.83
CA GLY A 36 -2.74 13.22 -11.29
C GLY A 36 -1.52 12.53 -11.88
N ILE A 37 -0.80 11.75 -11.07
CA ILE A 37 0.43 11.05 -11.45
C ILE A 37 0.15 9.56 -11.51
N THR A 38 0.46 8.96 -12.66
CA THR A 38 0.47 7.49 -12.79
C THR A 38 1.71 6.95 -12.12
N ASN A 39 1.56 6.34 -10.95
CA ASN A 39 2.67 5.74 -10.21
C ASN A 39 2.95 4.31 -10.69
N MET A 40 3.89 4.16 -11.63
CA MET A 40 4.30 2.83 -12.11
C MET A 40 5.14 2.05 -11.09
N ALA A 41 5.78 2.74 -10.14
CA ALA A 41 6.59 2.15 -9.08
C ALA A 41 5.76 1.61 -7.90
N HIS A 42 4.43 1.64 -7.96
CA HIS A 42 3.56 1.20 -6.86
C HIS A 42 3.88 -0.22 -6.37
N GLY A 43 4.17 -1.14 -7.29
CA GLY A 43 4.61 -2.50 -6.97
C GLY A 43 5.91 -2.56 -6.16
N GLU A 44 6.84 -1.66 -6.46
CA GLU A 44 8.14 -1.58 -5.79
C GLU A 44 8.03 -1.04 -4.36
N PHE A 45 7.08 -0.12 -4.10
CA PHE A 45 6.77 0.30 -2.74
C PHE A 45 6.18 -0.84 -1.90
N MET A 46 5.30 -1.66 -2.50
CA MET A 46 4.80 -2.87 -1.83
C MET A 46 5.94 -3.87 -1.56
N MET A 47 6.85 -4.04 -2.52
CA MET A 47 8.03 -4.90 -2.36
C MET A 47 8.94 -4.39 -1.22
N LEU A 48 9.25 -3.11 -1.17
CA LEU A 48 10.03 -2.50 -0.07
C LEU A 48 9.38 -2.75 1.30
N GLY A 49 8.06 -2.63 1.39
CA GLY A 49 7.32 -2.94 2.60
C GLY A 49 7.43 -4.42 3.00
N ALA A 50 7.26 -5.32 2.05
CA ALA A 50 7.38 -6.76 2.28
C ALA A 50 8.78 -7.14 2.77
N TYR A 51 9.84 -6.67 2.11
CA TYR A 51 11.22 -6.93 2.56
C TYR A 51 11.50 -6.34 3.94
N THR A 52 11.05 -5.13 4.22
CA THR A 52 11.25 -4.51 5.53
C THR A 52 10.58 -5.33 6.65
N ALA A 53 9.36 -5.81 6.41
CA ALA A 53 8.66 -6.67 7.38
C ALA A 53 9.36 -8.02 7.57
N VAL A 54 9.89 -8.61 6.50
CA VAL A 54 10.63 -9.88 6.54
C VAL A 54 11.96 -9.73 7.29
N ILE A 55 12.74 -8.71 6.98
CA ILE A 55 14.01 -8.40 7.66
C ILE A 55 13.76 -8.11 9.14
N GLY A 56 12.74 -7.32 9.46
CA GLY A 56 12.39 -7.02 10.86
C GLY A 56 12.02 -8.29 11.63
N THR A 57 11.24 -9.18 11.04
CA THR A 57 10.82 -10.43 11.68
C THR A 57 12.00 -11.39 11.86
N GLN A 58 12.92 -11.46 10.89
CA GLN A 58 14.15 -12.25 11.00
C GLN A 58 15.12 -11.69 12.05
N ALA A 59 15.13 -10.38 12.26
CA ALA A 59 15.87 -9.73 13.34
C ALA A 59 15.29 -10.01 14.74
N GLY A 60 14.21 -10.80 14.84
CA GLY A 60 13.57 -11.17 16.10
C GLY A 60 12.48 -10.21 16.56
N LEU A 61 12.08 -9.22 15.75
CA LEU A 61 10.96 -8.36 16.07
C LEU A 61 9.64 -9.13 15.95
N PRO A 62 8.66 -8.88 16.84
CA PRO A 62 7.32 -9.43 16.69
C PRO A 62 6.72 -9.04 15.33
N PHE A 63 6.05 -9.96 14.66
CA PHE A 63 5.46 -9.74 13.33
C PHE A 63 4.61 -8.44 13.21
N PRO A 64 3.75 -8.08 14.18
CA PRO A 64 3.02 -6.81 14.13
C PRO A 64 3.92 -5.56 14.18
N VAL A 65 5.03 -5.63 14.92
CA VAL A 65 6.02 -4.54 15.02
C VAL A 65 6.77 -4.40 13.70
N SER A 66 7.10 -5.52 13.04
CA SER A 66 7.73 -5.52 11.71
C SER A 66 6.83 -4.91 10.64
N ILE A 67 5.50 -5.10 10.71
CA ILE A 67 4.54 -4.43 9.82
C ILE A 67 4.56 -2.92 10.07
N LEU A 68 4.52 -2.48 11.33
CA LEU A 68 4.55 -1.06 11.65
C LEU A 68 5.87 -0.41 11.20
N LEU A 69 6.99 -1.11 11.39
CA LEU A 69 8.29 -0.70 10.87
C LEU A 69 8.26 -0.55 9.34
N ALA A 70 7.68 -1.52 8.63
CA ALA A 70 7.53 -1.45 7.18
C ALA A 70 6.71 -0.23 6.74
N MET A 71 5.61 0.10 7.43
CA MET A 71 4.82 1.30 7.15
C MET A 71 5.64 2.59 7.32
N VAL A 72 6.44 2.67 8.39
CA VAL A 72 7.29 3.85 8.64
C VAL A 72 8.40 3.97 7.59
N VAL A 73 9.09 2.88 7.28
CA VAL A 73 10.17 2.87 6.29
C VAL A 73 9.66 3.23 4.90
N VAL A 74 8.56 2.62 4.45
CA VAL A 74 7.96 2.93 3.14
C VAL A 74 7.42 4.36 3.10
N GLY A 75 6.79 4.83 4.19
CA GLY A 75 6.29 6.21 4.28
C GLY A 75 7.42 7.25 4.23
N LEU A 76 8.53 7.01 4.94
CA LEU A 76 9.70 7.88 4.89
C LEU A 76 10.34 7.86 3.50
N PHE A 77 10.49 6.68 2.90
CA PHE A 77 11.03 6.54 1.56
C PHE A 77 10.15 7.26 0.53
N GLY A 78 8.83 7.10 0.61
CA GLY A 78 7.85 7.84 -0.19
C GLY A 78 8.00 9.34 -0.03
N MET A 79 8.11 9.85 1.20
CA MET A 79 8.30 11.28 1.48
C MET A 79 9.60 11.84 0.88
N ILE A 80 10.69 11.08 0.98
CA ILE A 80 11.98 11.45 0.37
C ILE A 80 11.82 11.52 -1.14
N LEU A 81 11.20 10.51 -1.75
CA LEU A 81 11.04 10.38 -3.18
C LEU A 81 10.09 11.45 -3.75
N GLU A 82 9.05 11.79 -3.00
CA GLU A 82 8.13 12.88 -3.29
C GLU A 82 8.86 14.23 -3.35
N ARG A 83 9.64 14.53 -2.30
CA ARG A 83 10.40 15.79 -2.20
C ARG A 83 11.56 15.85 -3.19
N LEU A 84 12.19 14.73 -3.50
CA LEU A 84 13.37 14.71 -4.35
C LEU A 84 13.07 14.50 -5.81
N VAL A 85 11.97 13.87 -6.21
CA VAL A 85 11.75 13.50 -7.62
C VAL A 85 10.36 13.91 -8.08
N ILE A 86 9.31 13.34 -7.47
CA ILE A 86 7.94 13.40 -8.02
C ILE A 86 7.43 14.84 -8.12
N ARG A 87 7.69 15.70 -7.12
CA ARG A 87 7.19 17.09 -7.15
C ARG A 87 7.64 17.93 -8.33
N ARG A 88 8.72 17.52 -9.03
CA ARG A 88 9.22 18.24 -10.21
C ARG A 88 8.42 17.95 -11.48
N PHE A 89 7.62 16.89 -11.47
CA PHE A 89 6.88 16.39 -12.63
C PHE A 89 5.36 16.56 -12.49
N TYR A 90 4.89 17.30 -11.49
CA TYR A 90 3.47 17.62 -11.36
C TYR A 90 2.93 18.35 -12.59
N GLY A 91 1.72 18.00 -13.00
CA GLY A 91 1.03 18.60 -14.15
C GLY A 91 1.38 18.00 -15.51
N ASN A 92 2.39 17.12 -15.60
CA ASN A 92 2.78 16.48 -16.86
C ASN A 92 2.70 14.95 -16.77
N LEU A 93 1.58 14.38 -17.24
CA LEU A 93 1.31 12.93 -17.16
C LEU A 93 2.45 12.09 -17.76
N LEU A 94 2.88 12.40 -19.00
CA LEU A 94 3.92 11.64 -19.70
C LEU A 94 5.27 11.69 -18.97
N GLN A 95 5.66 12.85 -18.45
CA GLN A 95 6.93 12.99 -17.73
C GLN A 95 6.87 12.25 -16.39
N SER A 96 5.74 12.31 -15.69
CA SER A 96 5.53 11.61 -14.43
C SER A 96 5.53 10.08 -14.61
N LEU A 97 5.00 9.59 -15.74
CA LEU A 97 5.01 8.18 -16.09
C LEU A 97 6.45 7.68 -16.31
N VAL A 98 7.23 8.39 -17.13
CA VAL A 98 8.64 8.02 -17.39
C VAL A 98 9.47 8.10 -16.11
N ALA A 99 9.26 9.13 -15.30
CA ALA A 99 9.95 9.29 -14.02
C ALA A 99 9.64 8.14 -13.05
N THR A 100 8.36 7.80 -12.86
CA THR A 100 7.97 6.71 -11.94
C THR A 100 8.38 5.33 -12.47
N TRP A 101 8.42 5.13 -13.79
CA TRP A 101 8.99 3.93 -14.38
C TRP A 101 10.50 3.84 -14.12
N GLY A 102 11.26 4.93 -14.30
CA GLY A 102 12.69 4.98 -13.97
C GLY A 102 12.96 4.71 -12.48
N ILE A 103 12.14 5.29 -11.60
CA ILE A 103 12.16 4.99 -10.16
C ILE A 103 11.89 3.51 -9.90
N SER A 104 10.92 2.92 -10.59
CA SER A 104 10.60 1.50 -10.47
C SER A 104 11.82 0.63 -10.76
N LEU A 105 12.55 0.94 -11.85
CA LEU A 105 13.77 0.23 -12.22
C LEU A 105 14.90 0.42 -11.19
N LEU A 106 15.08 1.62 -10.65
CA LEU A 106 16.09 1.87 -9.63
C LEU A 106 15.81 1.10 -8.35
N ILE A 107 14.55 1.04 -7.91
CA ILE A 107 14.17 0.30 -6.70
C ILE A 107 14.30 -1.20 -6.95
N SER A 108 13.76 -1.71 -8.06
CA SER A 108 13.79 -3.14 -8.36
C SER A 108 15.22 -3.68 -8.49
N GLN A 109 16.06 -2.98 -9.26
CA GLN A 109 17.47 -3.37 -9.43
C GLN A 109 18.29 -3.14 -8.16
N GLY A 110 18.03 -2.07 -7.42
CA GLY A 110 18.70 -1.80 -6.15
C GLY A 110 18.41 -2.89 -5.12
N MET A 111 17.16 -3.32 -5.03
CA MET A 111 16.73 -4.40 -4.13
C MET A 111 17.28 -5.76 -4.56
N LEU A 112 17.31 -6.04 -5.87
CA LEU A 112 17.92 -7.25 -6.42
C LEU A 112 19.41 -7.34 -6.07
N ILE A 113 20.15 -6.24 -6.15
CA ILE A 113 21.58 -6.20 -5.80
C ILE A 113 21.77 -6.33 -4.29
N ALA A 114 20.94 -5.67 -3.48
CA ALA A 114 21.09 -5.63 -2.03
C ALA A 114 20.67 -6.93 -1.32
N LEU A 115 19.57 -7.56 -1.76
CA LEU A 115 18.92 -8.66 -1.05
C LEU A 115 18.80 -9.95 -1.88
N GLY A 116 19.11 -9.88 -3.18
CA GLY A 116 18.97 -11.00 -4.11
C GLY A 116 17.55 -11.14 -4.69
N PRO A 117 17.32 -12.15 -5.54
CA PRO A 117 16.07 -12.33 -6.28
C PRO A 117 14.94 -12.96 -5.46
N SER A 118 15.24 -13.51 -4.28
CA SER A 118 14.30 -14.31 -3.50
C SER A 118 13.94 -13.65 -2.18
N LEU A 119 12.64 -13.48 -1.93
CA LEU A 119 12.14 -13.11 -0.61
C LEU A 119 12.17 -14.35 0.30
N PRO A 120 12.88 -14.33 1.44
CA PRO A 120 12.87 -15.44 2.38
C PRO A 120 11.44 -15.72 2.88
N SER A 121 11.04 -16.99 2.90
CA SER A 121 9.72 -17.36 3.42
C SER A 121 9.67 -17.21 4.93
N LEU A 122 8.66 -16.50 5.43
CA LEU A 122 8.36 -16.46 6.86
C LEU A 122 7.47 -17.66 7.20
N PRO A 123 7.77 -18.41 8.29
CA PRO A 123 6.82 -19.40 8.82
C PRO A 123 5.52 -18.69 9.23
N MET A 124 4.38 -19.39 9.15
CA MET A 124 3.04 -18.82 9.38
C MET A 124 2.99 -18.01 10.69
N PRO A 125 3.01 -16.66 10.64
CA PRO A 125 3.30 -15.84 11.82
C PRO A 125 2.22 -15.91 12.89
N LEU A 126 1.00 -16.29 12.48
CA LEU A 126 -0.21 -16.36 13.31
C LEU A 126 -0.77 -17.78 13.37
N GLY A 127 0.02 -18.78 12.95
CA GLY A 127 -0.42 -20.17 12.83
C GLY A 127 -1.54 -20.36 11.80
N GLY A 128 -2.24 -21.48 11.93
CA GLY A 128 -3.41 -21.79 11.11
C GLY A 128 -4.40 -22.65 11.87
N PHE A 129 -5.66 -22.56 11.49
CA PHE A 129 -6.74 -23.39 12.00
C PHE A 129 -7.05 -24.49 10.98
N LYS A 130 -7.39 -25.68 11.47
CA LYS A 130 -7.77 -26.82 10.61
C LYS A 130 -9.28 -26.88 10.50
N ILE A 131 -9.79 -26.94 9.28
CA ILE A 131 -11.20 -27.25 8.99
C ILE A 131 -11.19 -28.46 8.07
N GLY A 132 -11.64 -29.61 8.58
CA GLY A 132 -11.44 -30.90 7.91
C GLY A 132 -9.96 -31.28 7.84
N GLU A 133 -9.48 -31.68 6.66
CA GLU A 133 -8.06 -32.03 6.42
C GLU A 133 -7.20 -30.84 5.92
N HIS A 134 -7.81 -29.67 5.73
CA HIS A 134 -7.11 -28.49 5.20
C HIS A 134 -6.68 -27.53 6.31
N LEU A 135 -5.43 -27.05 6.21
CA LEU A 135 -4.87 -26.02 7.09
C LEU A 135 -5.10 -24.63 6.48
N TYR A 136 -5.85 -23.79 7.18
CA TYR A 136 -6.14 -22.41 6.79
C TYR A 136 -5.31 -21.45 7.63
N ALA A 137 -4.59 -20.55 6.98
CA ALA A 137 -3.70 -19.61 7.65
C ALA A 137 -4.47 -18.40 8.21
N THR A 138 -4.36 -18.17 9.53
CA THR A 138 -5.12 -17.13 10.23
C THR A 138 -4.88 -15.73 9.67
N TYR A 139 -3.68 -15.46 9.15
CA TYR A 139 -3.30 -14.16 8.61
C TYR A 139 -4.17 -13.69 7.43
N ARG A 140 -4.77 -14.60 6.64
CA ARG A 140 -5.62 -14.22 5.50
C ARG A 140 -6.96 -13.62 5.95
N ILE A 141 -7.51 -14.13 7.05
CA ILE A 141 -8.71 -13.55 7.68
C ILE A 141 -8.35 -12.19 8.29
N VAL A 142 -7.20 -12.09 8.94
CA VAL A 142 -6.70 -10.82 9.48
C VAL A 142 -6.51 -9.78 8.37
N LEU A 143 -5.97 -10.17 7.21
CA LEU A 143 -5.85 -9.32 6.03
C LEU A 143 -7.23 -8.79 5.58
N ALA A 144 -8.24 -9.65 5.49
CA ALA A 144 -9.59 -9.24 5.12
C ALA A 144 -10.20 -8.26 6.13
N LEU A 145 -9.97 -8.49 7.43
CA LEU A 145 -10.43 -7.58 8.50
C LEU A 145 -9.71 -6.23 8.45
N ILE A 146 -8.40 -6.23 8.19
CA ILE A 146 -7.62 -5.00 7.99
C ILE A 146 -8.11 -4.25 6.75
N CYS A 147 -8.37 -4.95 5.64
CA CYS A 147 -8.91 -4.34 4.42
C CYS A 147 -10.22 -3.60 4.71
N PHE A 148 -11.16 -4.26 5.40
CA PHE A 148 -12.42 -3.64 5.81
C PHE A 148 -12.22 -2.45 6.74
N ALA A 149 -11.32 -2.56 7.73
CA ALA A 149 -10.99 -1.46 8.64
C ALA A 149 -10.37 -0.26 7.91
N VAL A 150 -9.46 -0.48 6.97
CA VAL A 150 -8.83 0.56 6.16
C VAL A 150 -9.84 1.24 5.25
N LEU A 151 -10.75 0.48 4.63
CA LEU A 151 -11.86 1.04 3.84
C LEU A 151 -12.74 1.97 4.67
N LEU A 152 -13.16 1.53 5.86
CA LEU A 152 -13.94 2.36 6.78
C LEU A 152 -13.16 3.59 7.24
N LEU A 153 -11.87 3.44 7.53
CA LEU A 153 -11.00 4.54 7.93
C LEU A 153 -10.88 5.58 6.81
N ILE A 154 -10.63 5.16 5.58
CA ILE A 154 -10.54 6.06 4.42
C ILE A 154 -11.89 6.73 4.18
N TRP A 155 -12.99 5.98 4.21
CA TRP A 155 -14.34 6.55 4.08
C TRP A 155 -14.60 7.63 5.13
N TRP A 156 -14.30 7.34 6.39
CA TRP A 156 -14.47 8.29 7.49
C TRP A 156 -13.54 9.49 7.34
N LEU A 157 -12.26 9.27 7.05
CA LEU A 157 -11.26 10.32 6.88
C LEU A 157 -11.64 11.27 5.75
N PHE A 158 -12.02 10.73 4.58
CA PHE A 158 -12.41 11.56 3.45
C PHE A 158 -13.75 12.24 3.73
N ASN A 159 -14.79 11.55 4.20
CA ASN A 159 -16.14 12.11 4.28
C ASN A 159 -16.44 12.92 5.54
N ARG A 160 -15.74 12.69 6.66
CA ARG A 160 -16.08 13.30 7.96
C ARG A 160 -15.02 14.26 8.50
N THR A 161 -13.84 14.38 7.88
CA THR A 161 -12.76 15.23 8.43
C THR A 161 -12.43 16.45 7.55
N LYS A 162 -11.83 17.47 8.17
CA LYS A 162 -11.29 18.66 7.48
C LYS A 162 -10.17 18.31 6.50
N PHE A 163 -9.38 17.28 6.82
CA PHE A 163 -8.35 16.76 5.93
C PHE A 163 -8.98 16.22 4.64
N GLY A 164 -10.02 15.39 4.76
CA GLY A 164 -10.76 14.85 3.63
C GLY A 164 -11.40 15.92 2.74
N MET A 165 -11.94 16.98 3.35
CA MET A 165 -12.46 18.15 2.62
C MET A 165 -11.36 18.83 1.78
N ARG A 166 -10.18 19.09 2.37
CA ARG A 166 -9.04 19.70 1.68
C ARG A 166 -8.46 18.78 0.60
N ALA A 167 -8.37 17.48 0.88
CA ALA A 167 -7.91 16.48 -0.07
C ALA A 167 -8.81 16.44 -1.31
N ARG A 168 -10.14 16.34 -1.13
CA ARG A 168 -11.09 16.37 -2.25
C ARG A 168 -11.08 17.69 -3.03
N ALA A 169 -10.96 18.83 -2.34
CA ALA A 169 -10.83 20.12 -3.01
C ALA A 169 -9.58 20.17 -3.90
N THR A 170 -8.47 19.61 -3.42
CA THR A 170 -7.22 19.50 -4.17
C THR A 170 -7.35 18.55 -5.36
N MET A 171 -8.06 17.42 -5.20
CA MET A 171 -8.36 16.47 -6.29
C MET A 171 -9.19 17.10 -7.41
N GLN A 172 -10.17 17.94 -7.05
CA GLN A 172 -11.06 18.56 -8.04
C GLN A 172 -10.35 19.67 -8.82
N ASN A 173 -9.69 20.59 -8.12
CA ASN A 173 -8.91 21.64 -8.75
C ASN A 173 -7.85 22.18 -7.77
N ALA A 174 -6.61 21.73 -7.96
CA ALA A 174 -5.49 22.14 -7.12
C ALA A 174 -5.20 23.65 -7.18
N GLU A 175 -5.46 24.32 -8.31
CA GLU A 175 -5.23 25.77 -8.45
C GLU A 175 -6.23 26.58 -7.64
N ILE A 176 -7.52 26.24 -7.71
CA ILE A 176 -8.57 26.88 -6.90
C ILE A 176 -8.34 26.59 -5.41
N ALA A 177 -7.95 25.37 -5.05
CA ALA A 177 -7.61 25.03 -3.68
C ALA A 177 -6.45 25.88 -3.13
N LYS A 178 -5.40 26.11 -3.95
CA LYS A 178 -4.29 27.02 -3.59
C LYS A 178 -4.77 28.46 -3.40
N ALA A 179 -5.66 28.96 -4.26
CA ALA A 179 -6.24 30.31 -4.13
C ALA A 179 -7.06 30.48 -2.84
N LEU A 180 -7.68 29.39 -2.34
CA LEU A 180 -8.39 29.33 -1.06
C LEU A 180 -7.47 29.02 0.14
N CYS A 181 -6.16 29.29 0.02
CA CYS A 181 -5.14 29.09 1.05
C CYS A 181 -4.97 27.63 1.51
N VAL A 182 -5.29 26.63 0.67
CA VAL A 182 -4.94 25.23 0.95
C VAL A 182 -3.52 24.95 0.48
N ASP A 183 -2.67 24.51 1.41
CA ASP A 183 -1.30 24.08 1.12
C ASP A 183 -1.30 22.71 0.44
N THR A 184 -1.51 22.71 -0.88
CA THR A 184 -1.53 21.50 -1.72
C THR A 184 -0.22 20.72 -1.67
N THR A 185 0.92 21.38 -1.49
CA THR A 185 2.23 20.70 -1.36
C THR A 185 2.29 19.89 -0.07
N LYS A 186 1.79 20.42 1.05
CA LYS A 186 1.64 19.62 2.27
C LYS A 186 0.61 18.50 2.12
N MET A 187 -0.48 18.74 1.39
CA MET A 187 -1.48 17.69 1.14
C MET A 187 -0.89 16.52 0.37
N TYR A 188 -0.10 16.77 -0.68
CA TYR A 188 0.58 15.72 -1.44
C TYR A 188 1.62 14.97 -0.61
N LEU A 189 2.32 15.66 0.30
CA LEU A 189 3.32 15.01 1.16
C LEU A 189 2.73 14.10 2.25
N ILE A 190 1.51 14.39 2.73
CA ILE A 190 0.89 13.68 3.86
C ILE A 190 0.16 12.42 3.40
N VAL A 191 -0.28 12.38 2.14
CA VAL A 191 -1.09 11.28 1.60
C VAL A 191 -0.20 10.23 0.97
#